data_AF-A0A537S9X2-F1
#
_entry.id   AF-A0A537S9X2-F1
#
_cell.length_a   1.000
_cell.length_b   1.000
_cell.length_c   1.000
_cell.angle_alpha   90.00
_cell.angle_beta   90.00
_cell.angle_gamma   90.00
#
_symmetry.space_group_name_H-M   'P 1'
#
loop_
_entity.id
_entity.type
_entity.pdbx_description
1 polymer ?
#
loop_
_entity_poly.entity_id
_entity_poly.type
_entity_poly.pdbx_seq_one_letter_code
_entity_poly.pdbx_strand_id
1 'polypeptide(L)'
;MDLGMTPKVRPLVEKVRAMVREEIMPLEEAYEAEVGKGDRWAYTKRQEEIREGLKAKARERGLWNFWLTKSKEGYGLTTVEYAYLAEEMGWSRLAPETFNCAAPDTGNMEVLERYGSPEHKEKWLKPLLEGKIRSAYVMTEPGVASSDATNIAMDAKLDGDEWEWFASGAGDPRCKIYIVMVCTDPNAEKQKRHSQILVPAGTKGVEILRGMKVYGDDDAPHGHMHIKFINARVPKDNLILGVGRGFEVSQGRLGPGRIHHCMRAIGQSERALEALCRRALSREAFGKPLAQLGANYDIIAESRMKIEMARLLCLKAAYMMDTAGHREAAPWISQIKVIAPRIALEITDEAVQMHGAMGITQDTPLAHMWTHLRTLRLADGPDAVHRRQVARAELKRYTNQKM
;
A
#
# COMPACT_ATOMS: atom_id res chain seq x y z
N MET A 1 20.64 -7.49 -17.33
CA MET A 1 19.47 -6.97 -16.60
C MET A 1 20.01 -6.00 -15.57
N ASP A 2 19.73 -4.71 -15.71
CA ASP A 2 20.19 -3.73 -14.75
C ASP A 2 19.20 -3.64 -13.60
N LEU A 3 19.66 -4.00 -12.39
CA LEU A 3 18.89 -3.94 -11.15
C LEU A 3 19.46 -2.93 -10.16
N GLY A 4 20.61 -2.30 -10.46
CA GLY A 4 21.40 -1.59 -9.46
C GLY A 4 20.92 -0.17 -9.17
N MET A 5 21.39 0.39 -8.05
CA MET A 5 21.26 1.83 -7.81
C MET A 5 22.11 2.63 -8.80
N THR A 6 21.43 3.27 -9.76
CA THR A 6 22.02 4.23 -10.69
C THR A 6 22.74 5.38 -9.96
N PRO A 7 23.70 6.08 -10.61
CA PRO A 7 24.31 7.29 -10.04
C PRO A 7 23.29 8.40 -9.73
N LYS A 8 22.16 8.43 -10.44
CA LYS A 8 21.03 9.35 -10.22
C LYS A 8 20.27 9.04 -8.92
N VAL A 9 19.93 7.78 -8.67
CA VAL A 9 19.08 7.41 -7.53
C VAL A 9 19.85 7.23 -6.23
N ARG A 10 21.11 6.80 -6.27
CA ARG A 10 21.93 6.59 -5.06
C ARG A 10 21.93 7.77 -4.06
N PRO A 11 22.18 9.04 -4.46
CA PRO A 11 22.13 10.17 -3.53
C PRO A 11 20.70 10.51 -3.05
N LEU A 12 19.64 10.04 -3.72
CA LEU A 12 18.27 10.13 -3.21
C LEU A 12 18.00 9.05 -2.15
N VAL A 13 18.51 7.82 -2.34
CA VAL A 13 18.41 6.73 -1.36
C VAL A 13 19.09 7.13 -0.06
N GLU A 14 20.32 7.67 -0.10
CA GLU A 14 21.00 8.12 1.12
C GLU A 14 20.25 9.25 1.85
N LYS A 15 19.69 10.23 1.11
CA LYS A 15 18.87 11.31 1.69
C LYS A 15 17.58 10.79 2.33
N VAL A 16 16.89 9.85 1.68
CA VAL A 16 15.68 9.22 2.22
C VAL A 16 16.04 8.39 3.46
N ARG A 17 17.08 7.54 3.40
CA ARG A 17 17.57 6.75 4.53
C ARG A 17 17.87 7.62 5.74
N ALA A 18 18.72 8.65 5.58
CA ALA A 18 19.08 9.57 6.66
C ALA A 18 17.84 10.20 7.30
N MET A 19 16.96 10.81 6.49
CA MET A 19 15.73 11.42 7.01
C MET A 19 14.80 10.39 7.69
N VAL A 20 14.69 9.17 7.17
CA VAL A 20 13.90 8.10 7.81
C VAL A 20 14.47 7.72 9.17
N ARG A 21 15.80 7.51 9.30
CA ARG A 21 16.43 7.06 10.55
C ARG A 21 16.58 8.18 11.59
N GLU A 22 16.92 9.39 11.16
CA GLU A 22 17.37 10.48 12.02
C GLU A 22 16.26 11.47 12.37
N GLU A 23 15.18 11.54 11.57
CA GLU A 23 14.11 12.53 11.77
C GLU A 23 12.69 11.94 11.81
N ILE A 24 12.40 10.86 11.07
CA ILE A 24 11.06 10.26 11.03
C ILE A 24 10.88 9.20 12.13
N MET A 25 11.76 8.19 12.19
CA MET A 25 11.70 7.11 13.19
C MET A 25 11.71 7.62 14.65
N PRO A 26 12.53 8.63 15.03
CA PRO A 26 12.52 9.17 16.40
C PRO A 26 11.22 9.88 16.82
N LEU A 27 10.30 10.12 15.88
CA LEU A 27 8.99 10.74 16.13
C LEU A 27 7.82 9.73 16.11
N GLU A 28 8.06 8.44 15.83
CA GLU A 28 6.99 7.44 15.77
C GLU A 28 6.28 7.26 17.13
N GLU A 29 7.03 7.05 18.21
CA GLU A 29 6.46 6.89 19.56
C GLU A 29 5.70 8.14 20.01
N ALA A 30 6.27 9.33 19.78
CA ALA A 30 5.66 10.62 20.13
C ALA A 30 4.44 10.97 19.27
N TYR A 31 4.24 10.29 18.13
CA TYR A 31 3.06 10.42 17.27
C TYR A 31 1.99 9.39 17.64
N GLU A 32 2.38 8.16 17.95
CA GLU A 32 1.47 7.06 18.31
C GLU A 32 0.89 7.27 19.72
N ALA A 33 1.69 7.80 20.66
CA ALA A 33 1.25 8.17 22.00
C ALA A 33 0.20 9.31 22.03
N GLU A 34 -0.17 9.88 20.88
CA GLU A 34 -1.27 10.84 20.72
C GLU A 34 -2.58 10.20 20.22
N VAL A 35 -2.55 8.97 19.69
CA VAL A 35 -3.71 8.30 19.10
C VAL A 35 -4.78 8.04 20.17
N GLY A 36 -5.96 8.64 19.99
CA GLY A 36 -7.07 8.57 20.95
C GLY A 36 -7.07 9.66 22.03
N LYS A 37 -6.17 10.65 21.99
CA LYS A 37 -6.30 11.87 22.80
C LYS A 37 -7.32 12.83 22.16
N GLY A 38 -8.54 12.84 22.70
CA GLY A 38 -9.66 13.61 22.14
C GLY A 38 -10.49 12.76 21.17
N ASP A 39 -10.82 13.29 19.99
CA ASP A 39 -11.42 12.48 18.94
C ASP A 39 -10.38 11.54 18.32
N ARG A 40 -10.63 10.23 18.40
CA ARG A 40 -9.77 9.18 17.85
C ARG A 40 -9.59 9.28 16.32
N TRP A 41 -10.53 9.89 15.60
CA TRP A 41 -10.48 10.05 14.14
C TRP A 41 -9.98 11.43 13.69
N ALA A 42 -9.66 12.32 14.63
CA ALA A 42 -8.95 13.57 14.35
C ALA A 42 -7.44 13.40 14.57
N TYR A 43 -6.64 14.27 13.94
CA TYR A 43 -5.24 14.45 14.33
C TYR A 43 -5.16 15.37 15.55
N THR A 44 -4.34 15.02 16.54
CA THR A 44 -4.01 16.00 17.59
C THR A 44 -3.09 17.09 17.03
N LYS A 45 -3.04 18.26 17.68
CA LYS A 45 -2.11 19.33 17.30
C LYS A 45 -0.65 18.86 17.23
N ARG A 46 -0.25 17.91 18.08
CA ARG A 46 1.10 17.33 18.08
C ARG A 46 1.32 16.38 16.90
N GLN A 47 0.32 15.58 16.53
CA GLN A 47 0.37 14.77 15.31
C GLN A 47 0.43 15.65 14.06
N GLU A 48 -0.33 16.75 14.00
CA GLU A 48 -0.25 17.71 12.89
C GLU A 48 1.12 18.38 12.78
N GLU A 49 1.70 18.81 13.91
CA GLU A 49 3.04 19.40 14.00
C GLU A 49 4.10 18.43 13.45
N ILE A 50 4.11 17.17 13.92
CA ILE A 50 5.02 16.13 13.42
C ILE A 50 4.79 15.89 11.93
N ARG A 51 3.53 15.67 11.52
CA ARG A 51 3.16 15.20 10.18
C ARG A 51 3.40 16.27 9.11
N GLU A 52 2.98 17.52 9.32
CA GLU A 52 3.29 18.61 8.36
C GLU A 52 4.72 19.13 8.50
N GLY A 53 5.33 19.10 9.69
CA GLY A 53 6.75 19.47 9.86
C GLY A 53 7.69 18.55 9.07
N LEU A 54 7.46 17.23 9.14
CA LEU A 54 8.17 16.25 8.33
C LEU A 54 7.91 16.45 6.83
N LYS A 55 6.64 16.60 6.41
CA LYS A 55 6.29 16.88 5.00
C LYS A 55 6.88 18.21 4.49
N ALA A 56 7.02 19.23 5.34
CA ALA A 56 7.64 20.51 4.97
C ALA A 56 9.12 20.33 4.66
N LYS A 57 9.89 19.70 5.57
CA LYS A 57 11.31 19.34 5.35
C LYS A 57 11.50 18.47 4.11
N ALA A 58 10.60 17.51 3.88
CA ALA A 58 10.65 16.64 2.70
C ALA A 58 10.47 17.43 1.40
N ARG A 59 9.48 18.35 1.34
CA ARG A 59 9.25 19.25 0.20
C ARG A 59 10.44 20.20 -0.04
N GLU A 60 10.94 20.85 1.01
CA GLU A 60 12.10 21.77 0.98
C GLU A 60 13.35 21.11 0.37
N ARG A 61 13.64 19.86 0.76
CA ARG A 61 14.83 19.12 0.31
C ARG A 61 14.68 18.45 -1.06
N GLY A 62 13.52 18.55 -1.70
CA GLY A 62 13.20 17.80 -2.91
C GLY A 62 13.15 16.29 -2.67
N LEU A 63 12.28 15.85 -1.76
CA LEU A 63 12.03 14.44 -1.43
C LEU A 63 10.51 14.17 -1.46
N TRP A 64 9.92 14.05 -2.66
CA TRP A 64 8.46 14.09 -2.82
C TRP A 64 7.98 13.39 -4.10
N ASN A 65 6.80 12.75 -4.08
CA ASN A 65 6.15 12.12 -5.25
C ASN A 65 7.03 11.13 -6.07
N PHE A 66 7.98 10.44 -5.42
CA PHE A 66 8.92 9.52 -6.08
C PHE A 66 8.26 8.36 -6.86
N TRP A 67 7.05 7.98 -6.46
CA TRP A 67 6.27 6.88 -7.03
C TRP A 67 5.83 7.11 -8.49
N LEU A 68 5.86 8.35 -8.99
CA LEU A 68 5.41 8.70 -10.34
C LEU A 68 6.49 8.35 -11.38
N THR A 69 6.78 7.05 -11.50
CA THR A 69 7.78 6.49 -12.42
C THR A 69 7.49 6.85 -13.88
N LYS A 70 8.55 7.04 -14.67
CA LYS A 70 8.52 7.36 -16.11
C LYS A 70 7.80 8.68 -16.51
N SER A 71 7.22 9.45 -15.59
CA SER A 71 6.62 10.77 -15.89
C SER A 71 7.65 11.91 -15.86
N LYS A 72 7.33 13.00 -16.55
CA LYS A 72 8.04 14.29 -16.48
C LYS A 72 7.60 15.15 -15.31
N GLU A 73 6.40 14.93 -14.78
CA GLU A 73 5.82 15.65 -13.63
C GLU A 73 6.38 15.17 -12.27
N GLY A 74 7.55 14.51 -12.29
CA GLY A 74 8.22 13.91 -11.14
C GLY A 74 9.67 13.57 -11.49
N TYR A 75 10.31 12.72 -10.68
CA TYR A 75 11.74 12.41 -10.77
C TYR A 75 12.15 11.58 -12.01
N GLY A 76 11.20 11.25 -12.91
CA GLY A 76 11.43 10.39 -14.07
C GLY A 76 12.12 9.08 -13.70
N LEU A 77 11.78 8.50 -12.53
CA LEU A 77 12.42 7.28 -12.05
C LEU A 77 11.96 6.06 -12.86
N THR A 78 12.83 5.05 -12.95
CA THR A 78 12.37 3.70 -13.27
C THR A 78 11.69 3.05 -12.05
N THR A 79 10.94 1.97 -12.27
CA THR A 79 10.39 1.13 -11.19
C THR A 79 11.51 0.54 -10.34
N VAL A 80 12.64 0.15 -10.96
CA VAL A 80 13.86 -0.31 -10.27
C VAL A 80 14.47 0.80 -9.40
N GLU A 81 14.58 2.03 -9.91
CA GLU A 81 15.07 3.18 -9.11
C GLU A 81 14.15 3.46 -7.92
N TYR A 82 12.83 3.48 -8.12
CA TYR A 82 11.87 3.71 -7.03
C TYR A 82 11.85 2.56 -5.99
N ALA A 83 12.17 1.32 -6.39
CA ALA A 83 12.20 0.17 -5.47
C ALA A 83 13.08 0.41 -4.25
N TYR A 84 14.29 0.96 -4.45
CA TYR A 84 15.22 1.26 -3.37
C TYR A 84 14.72 2.38 -2.45
N LEU A 85 14.06 3.41 -2.99
CA LEU A 85 13.47 4.48 -2.19
C LEU A 85 12.28 3.97 -1.35
N ALA A 86 11.43 3.13 -1.96
CA ALA A 86 10.29 2.52 -1.29
C ALA A 86 10.71 1.46 -0.24
N GLU A 87 11.88 0.84 -0.38
CA GLU A 87 12.46 -0.03 0.63
C GLU A 87 12.90 0.75 1.87
N GLU A 88 13.63 1.87 1.71
CA GLU A 88 13.97 2.77 2.84
C GLU A 88 12.70 3.32 3.53
N MET A 89 11.67 3.69 2.77
CA MET A 89 10.37 4.08 3.33
C MET A 89 9.65 2.95 4.07
N GLY A 90 10.03 1.68 3.85
CA GLY A 90 9.50 0.54 4.59
C GLY A 90 9.93 0.52 6.06
N TRP A 91 10.99 1.24 6.43
CA TRP A 91 11.49 1.29 7.80
C TRP A 91 10.60 2.10 8.76
N SER A 92 9.59 2.83 8.29
CA SER A 92 8.70 3.62 9.17
C SER A 92 7.26 3.69 8.67
N ARG A 93 6.28 3.69 9.59
CA ARG A 93 4.85 3.92 9.26
C ARG A 93 4.60 5.34 8.73
N LEU A 94 5.37 6.31 9.21
CA LEU A 94 5.22 7.74 8.85
C LEU A 94 5.97 8.14 7.58
N ALA A 95 7.01 7.39 7.18
CA ALA A 95 7.83 7.73 6.02
C ALA A 95 7.06 7.77 4.68
N PRO A 96 6.16 6.82 4.36
CA PRO A 96 5.36 6.89 3.14
C PRO A 96 4.48 8.15 3.03
N GLU A 97 3.86 8.64 4.11
CA GLU A 97 3.13 9.93 4.01
C GLU A 97 4.10 11.11 3.92
N THR A 98 5.21 11.07 4.66
CA THR A 98 6.22 12.14 4.68
C THR A 98 6.75 12.51 3.28
N PHE A 99 6.90 11.51 2.40
CA PHE A 99 7.35 11.72 1.00
C PHE A 99 6.20 11.68 -0.04
N ASN A 100 4.94 11.72 0.41
CA ASN A 100 3.72 11.58 -0.40
C ASN A 100 3.68 10.32 -1.29
N CYS A 101 4.23 9.21 -0.77
CA CYS A 101 4.36 7.90 -1.39
C CYS A 101 3.45 6.83 -0.73
N ALA A 102 2.54 7.24 0.16
CA ALA A 102 1.63 6.37 0.89
C ALA A 102 0.57 5.68 0.00
N ALA A 103 0.08 4.52 0.46
CA ALA A 103 -1.20 3.99 0.03
C ALA A 103 -2.34 4.67 0.82
N PRO A 104 -3.59 4.67 0.32
CA PRO A 104 -4.02 4.23 -1.01
C PRO A 104 -3.73 5.27 -2.12
N ASP A 105 -3.27 6.47 -1.75
CA ASP A 105 -3.25 7.65 -2.60
C ASP A 105 -2.33 7.54 -3.82
N THR A 106 -1.18 6.89 -3.71
CA THR A 106 -0.30 6.66 -4.87
C THR A 106 -1.04 5.95 -6.01
N GLY A 107 -1.75 4.85 -5.72
CA GLY A 107 -2.59 4.17 -6.72
C GLY A 107 -3.77 5.02 -7.22
N ASN A 108 -4.28 5.94 -6.41
CA ASN A 108 -5.38 6.83 -6.81
C ASN A 108 -4.90 7.99 -7.69
N MET A 109 -3.73 8.56 -7.39
CA MET A 109 -3.05 9.55 -8.23
C MET A 109 -2.62 8.92 -9.56
N GLU A 110 -2.14 7.67 -9.58
CA GLU A 110 -1.90 6.92 -10.82
C GLU A 110 -3.16 6.77 -11.69
N VAL A 111 -4.33 6.54 -11.09
CA VAL A 111 -5.60 6.46 -11.84
C VAL A 111 -5.97 7.82 -12.42
N LEU A 112 -5.95 8.88 -11.61
CA LEU A 112 -6.29 10.23 -12.06
C LEU A 112 -5.32 10.73 -13.14
N GLU A 113 -4.03 10.38 -13.05
CA GLU A 113 -3.01 10.76 -14.03
C GLU A 113 -3.14 10.01 -15.37
N ARG A 114 -3.47 8.71 -15.35
CA ARG A 114 -3.60 7.90 -16.59
C ARG A 114 -4.98 7.97 -17.24
N TYR A 115 -6.03 8.18 -16.45
CA TYR A 115 -7.42 7.94 -16.87
C TYR A 115 -8.40 9.07 -16.49
N GLY A 116 -7.96 10.06 -15.72
CA GLY A 116 -8.79 11.20 -15.36
C GLY A 116 -8.86 12.27 -16.46
N SER A 117 -10.00 12.96 -16.53
CA SER A 117 -10.16 14.13 -17.41
C SER A 117 -9.31 15.33 -16.93
N PRO A 118 -9.13 16.40 -17.75
CA PRO A 118 -8.47 17.62 -17.30
C PRO A 118 -9.07 18.19 -15.99
N GLU A 119 -10.40 18.11 -15.86
CA GLU A 119 -11.16 18.56 -14.69
C GLU A 119 -10.90 17.64 -13.48
N HIS A 120 -10.77 16.32 -13.69
CA HIS A 120 -10.35 15.39 -12.63
C HIS A 120 -8.94 15.72 -12.13
N LYS A 121 -8.03 16.08 -13.05
CA LYS A 121 -6.63 16.39 -12.71
C LYS A 121 -6.51 17.68 -11.91
N GLU A 122 -7.12 18.77 -12.38
CA GLU A 122 -7.10 20.06 -11.66
C GLU A 122 -7.82 19.97 -10.31
N LYS A 123 -8.98 19.29 -10.24
CA LYS A 123 -9.81 19.23 -9.03
C LYS A 123 -9.31 18.23 -7.97
N TRP A 124 -8.70 17.12 -8.37
CA TRP A 124 -8.35 16.02 -7.45
C TRP A 124 -6.87 15.62 -7.49
N LEU A 125 -6.27 15.43 -8.67
CA LEU A 125 -4.86 15.00 -8.76
C LEU A 125 -3.92 16.05 -8.18
N LYS A 126 -4.10 17.32 -8.55
CA LYS A 126 -3.28 18.44 -8.09
C LYS A 126 -3.22 18.58 -6.56
N PRO A 127 -4.34 18.67 -5.81
CA PRO A 127 -4.29 18.74 -4.34
C PRO A 127 -3.84 17.42 -3.66
N LEU A 128 -3.88 16.27 -4.35
CA LEU A 128 -3.24 15.03 -3.89
C LEU A 128 -1.71 15.07 -4.09
N LEU A 129 -1.23 15.55 -5.25
CA LEU A 129 0.21 15.73 -5.54
C LEU A 129 0.87 16.77 -4.62
N GLU A 130 0.12 17.79 -4.18
CA GLU A 130 0.54 18.76 -3.17
C GLU A 130 0.47 18.20 -1.73
N GLY A 131 -0.20 17.04 -1.53
CA GLY A 131 -0.44 16.42 -0.23
C GLY A 131 -1.36 17.22 0.69
N LYS A 132 -2.27 18.04 0.13
CA LYS A 132 -3.26 18.85 0.87
C LYS A 132 -4.52 18.05 1.22
N ILE A 133 -4.96 17.17 0.32
CA ILE A 133 -6.05 16.22 0.57
C ILE A 133 -5.51 14.78 0.59
N ARG A 134 -6.38 13.86 0.99
CA ARG A 134 -6.19 12.40 0.92
C ARG A 134 -7.38 11.80 0.16
N SER A 135 -7.30 10.51 -0.12
CA SER A 135 -8.28 9.76 -0.89
C SER A 135 -8.47 8.34 -0.37
N ALA A 136 -9.56 7.69 -0.75
CA ALA A 136 -9.78 6.27 -0.51
C ALA A 136 -10.01 5.52 -1.83
N TYR A 137 -9.76 4.21 -1.84
CA TYR A 137 -10.15 3.32 -2.93
C TYR A 137 -11.16 2.32 -2.41
N VAL A 138 -12.29 2.21 -3.10
CA VAL A 138 -13.49 1.55 -2.62
C VAL A 138 -13.90 0.49 -3.63
N MET A 139 -13.84 -0.78 -3.21
CA MET A 139 -14.04 -1.93 -4.08
C MET A 139 -14.44 -3.21 -3.31
N THR A 140 -13.98 -3.39 -2.08
CA THR A 140 -14.31 -4.57 -1.28
C THR A 140 -15.69 -4.42 -0.64
N GLU A 141 -16.61 -5.32 -0.97
CA GLU A 141 -17.93 -5.42 -0.38
C GLU A 141 -17.99 -6.54 0.67
N PRO A 142 -18.72 -6.37 1.80
CA PRO A 142 -18.88 -7.41 2.81
C PRO A 142 -19.86 -8.52 2.42
N GLY A 143 -20.74 -8.27 1.45
CA GLY A 143 -21.79 -9.22 1.03
C GLY A 143 -21.35 -10.27 0.00
N VAL A 144 -20.18 -10.12 -0.61
CA VAL A 144 -19.71 -10.95 -1.72
C VAL A 144 -18.21 -11.28 -1.63
N ALA A 145 -17.80 -12.36 -2.29
CA ALA A 145 -16.40 -12.77 -2.37
C ALA A 145 -15.60 -11.87 -3.33
N SER A 146 -15.33 -10.63 -2.90
CA SER A 146 -14.65 -9.55 -3.65
C SER A 146 -13.23 -9.88 -4.16
N SER A 147 -12.66 -11.02 -3.75
CA SER A 147 -11.40 -11.54 -4.31
C SER A 147 -11.54 -12.01 -5.78
N ASP A 148 -12.76 -12.32 -6.23
CA ASP A 148 -13.11 -12.28 -7.65
C ASP A 148 -13.88 -10.98 -7.91
N ALA A 149 -13.22 -10.06 -8.61
CA ALA A 149 -13.76 -8.74 -8.90
C ALA A 149 -14.98 -8.74 -9.86
N THR A 150 -15.36 -9.89 -10.44
CA THR A 150 -16.63 -10.03 -11.18
C THR A 150 -17.85 -10.22 -10.27
N ASN A 151 -17.64 -10.43 -8.96
CA ASN A 151 -18.70 -10.56 -7.96
C ASN A 151 -19.16 -9.22 -7.36
N ILE A 152 -18.45 -8.11 -7.63
CA ILE A 152 -18.82 -6.77 -7.13
C ILE A 152 -20.24 -6.45 -7.59
N ALA A 153 -21.15 -6.25 -6.63
CA ALA A 153 -22.60 -6.27 -6.81
C ALA A 153 -23.27 -4.94 -6.44
N MET A 154 -22.53 -4.00 -5.85
CA MET A 154 -22.89 -2.60 -5.71
C MET A 154 -23.32 -2.05 -7.08
N ASP A 155 -24.55 -1.51 -7.19
CA ASP A 155 -25.25 -1.23 -8.46
C ASP A 155 -25.34 0.28 -8.76
N ALA A 156 -24.92 0.70 -9.96
CA ALA A 156 -24.93 2.08 -10.43
C ALA A 156 -25.78 2.24 -11.69
N LYS A 157 -26.86 2.99 -11.56
CA LYS A 157 -27.71 3.41 -12.68
C LYS A 157 -27.48 4.89 -12.97
N LEU A 158 -27.46 5.25 -14.25
CA LEU A 158 -27.48 6.64 -14.71
C LEU A 158 -28.95 7.11 -14.75
N ASP A 159 -29.30 8.06 -13.90
CA ASP A 159 -30.60 8.72 -13.83
C ASP A 159 -30.44 10.18 -14.26
N GLY A 160 -30.79 10.47 -15.52
CA GLY A 160 -30.45 11.73 -16.16
C GLY A 160 -28.93 11.93 -16.28
N ASP A 161 -28.41 12.87 -15.49
CA ASP A 161 -26.97 13.19 -15.41
C ASP A 161 -26.33 12.77 -14.07
N GLU A 162 -26.98 11.91 -13.27
CA GLU A 162 -26.48 11.45 -11.97
C GLU A 162 -26.41 9.92 -11.83
N TRP A 163 -25.52 9.42 -10.94
CA TRP A 163 -25.42 8.00 -10.58
C TRP A 163 -25.92 7.71 -9.15
N GLU A 164 -26.49 6.52 -8.88
CA GLU A 164 -26.95 6.05 -7.55
C GLU A 164 -26.11 4.85 -7.02
N TRP A 165 -25.90 4.63 -5.70
CA TRP A 165 -24.72 3.86 -5.21
C TRP A 165 -24.73 3.33 -3.72
N PHE A 166 -23.97 2.26 -3.35
CA PHE A 166 -23.98 1.56 -2.01
C PHE A 166 -22.63 0.97 -1.38
N ALA A 167 -21.85 1.71 -0.52
CA ALA A 167 -20.62 1.32 0.27
C ALA A 167 -19.19 1.66 -0.34
N SER A 168 -17.97 1.58 0.24
CA SER A 168 -17.38 1.40 1.59
C SER A 168 -15.89 1.95 1.74
N GLY A 169 -15.57 3.10 2.39
CA GLY A 169 -14.20 3.48 2.90
C GLY A 169 -13.75 4.98 2.87
N ALA A 170 -13.29 5.62 3.99
CA ALA A 170 -12.98 7.09 4.07
C ALA A 170 -12.22 7.71 5.30
N GLY A 171 -11.58 6.98 6.22
CA GLY A 171 -11.39 7.42 7.63
C GLY A 171 -10.72 8.78 7.94
N ASP A 172 -9.72 9.19 7.17
CA ASP A 172 -8.93 10.42 7.41
C ASP A 172 -9.76 11.70 7.19
N PRO A 173 -9.74 12.72 8.08
CA PRO A 173 -10.53 13.96 7.91
C PRO A 173 -10.12 14.77 6.66
N ARG A 174 -8.95 14.51 6.08
CA ARG A 174 -8.47 15.08 4.81
C ARG A 174 -8.89 14.25 3.60
N CYS A 175 -9.50 13.07 3.80
CA CYS A 175 -10.03 12.24 2.72
C CYS A 175 -11.21 12.97 2.07
N LYS A 176 -10.98 13.63 0.92
CA LYS A 176 -12.02 14.43 0.24
C LYS A 176 -12.62 13.73 -0.99
N ILE A 177 -12.02 12.63 -1.45
CA ILE A 177 -12.41 11.94 -2.68
C ILE A 177 -12.23 10.42 -2.57
N TYR A 178 -13.22 9.68 -3.05
CA TYR A 178 -13.14 8.23 -3.22
C TYR A 178 -13.07 7.89 -4.70
N ILE A 179 -12.24 6.90 -5.05
CA ILE A 179 -12.33 6.20 -6.33
C ILE A 179 -13.09 4.90 -6.05
N VAL A 180 -14.26 4.73 -6.66
CA VAL A 180 -15.21 3.66 -6.31
C VAL A 180 -15.47 2.74 -7.49
N MET A 181 -15.40 1.42 -7.29
CA MET A 181 -15.57 0.43 -8.37
C MET A 181 -17.05 0.24 -8.74
N VAL A 182 -17.43 1.06 -9.73
CA VAL A 182 -18.65 1.06 -10.54
C VAL A 182 -19.18 -0.34 -10.87
N CYS A 183 -20.45 -0.70 -10.69
CA CYS A 183 -21.11 -1.71 -11.54
C CYS A 183 -22.22 -1.04 -12.34
N THR A 184 -22.14 -1.06 -13.66
CA THR A 184 -23.01 -0.27 -14.55
C THR A 184 -23.89 -1.11 -15.47
N ASP A 185 -23.49 -2.35 -15.76
CA ASP A 185 -24.28 -3.26 -16.61
C ASP A 185 -24.06 -4.72 -16.16
N PRO A 186 -24.99 -5.33 -15.40
CA PRO A 186 -24.87 -6.72 -14.98
C PRO A 186 -25.09 -7.72 -16.13
N ASN A 187 -25.57 -7.29 -17.30
CA ASN A 187 -25.84 -8.14 -18.46
C ASN A 187 -24.66 -8.20 -19.44
N ALA A 188 -23.80 -7.16 -19.47
CA ALA A 188 -22.58 -7.12 -20.28
C ALA A 188 -21.65 -8.34 -20.07
N GLU A 189 -20.69 -8.50 -20.99
CA GLU A 189 -19.55 -9.42 -20.83
C GLU A 189 -18.88 -9.21 -19.46
N LYS A 190 -18.48 -10.29 -18.76
CA LYS A 190 -17.99 -10.22 -17.37
C LYS A 190 -16.86 -9.22 -17.09
N GLN A 191 -16.08 -8.81 -18.08
CA GLN A 191 -14.99 -7.82 -17.93
C GLN A 191 -15.39 -6.38 -18.29
N LYS A 192 -16.65 -6.16 -18.70
CA LYS A 192 -17.23 -4.86 -19.11
C LYS A 192 -18.43 -4.44 -18.27
N ARG A 193 -18.78 -5.20 -17.22
CA ARG A 193 -19.90 -4.89 -16.31
C ARG A 193 -19.62 -3.69 -15.42
N HIS A 194 -18.35 -3.50 -15.08
CA HIS A 194 -17.87 -2.60 -14.04
C HIS A 194 -17.21 -1.35 -14.61
N SER A 195 -17.32 -0.24 -13.88
CA SER A 195 -16.77 1.09 -14.19
C SER A 195 -15.95 1.60 -12.99
N GLN A 196 -15.47 2.85 -13.00
CA GLN A 196 -15.02 3.52 -11.77
C GLN A 196 -15.56 4.96 -11.74
N ILE A 197 -16.00 5.43 -10.57
CA ILE A 197 -16.56 6.77 -10.38
C ILE A 197 -15.89 7.47 -9.20
N LEU A 198 -15.65 8.77 -9.37
CA LEU A 198 -15.20 9.69 -8.34
C LEU A 198 -16.37 10.10 -7.45
N VAL A 199 -16.29 9.84 -6.14
CA VAL A 199 -17.32 10.26 -5.18
C VAL A 199 -16.71 11.18 -4.11
N PRO A 200 -17.06 12.48 -4.08
CA PRO A 200 -16.64 13.39 -3.04
C PRO A 200 -17.07 12.92 -1.65
N ALA A 201 -16.21 13.11 -0.65
CA ALA A 201 -16.45 12.57 0.69
C ALA A 201 -17.69 13.13 1.39
N GLY A 202 -18.05 14.39 1.08
CA GLY A 202 -19.25 15.07 1.57
C GLY A 202 -20.50 14.89 0.69
N THR A 203 -20.51 13.97 -0.28
CA THR A 203 -21.72 13.69 -1.07
C THR A 203 -22.86 13.20 -0.16
N LYS A 204 -24.03 13.84 -0.27
CA LYS A 204 -25.25 13.43 0.44
C LYS A 204 -25.53 11.95 0.16
N GLY A 205 -25.71 11.16 1.20
CA GLY A 205 -25.92 9.72 1.12
C GLY A 205 -24.68 8.88 1.48
N VAL A 206 -23.49 9.46 1.59
CA VAL A 206 -22.32 8.77 2.16
C VAL A 206 -22.42 8.75 3.69
N GLU A 207 -22.34 7.57 4.30
CA GLU A 207 -22.48 7.32 5.75
C GLU A 207 -21.31 6.46 6.28
N ILE A 208 -20.43 7.03 7.09
CA ILE A 208 -19.39 6.26 7.78
C ILE A 208 -20.03 5.48 8.94
N LEU A 209 -20.12 4.16 8.82
CA LEU A 209 -20.77 3.32 9.83
C LEU A 209 -19.87 3.07 11.04
N ARG A 210 -18.59 2.75 10.80
CA ARG A 210 -17.56 2.54 11.85
C ARG A 210 -16.17 2.28 11.28
N GLY A 211 -15.16 2.48 12.14
CA GLY A 211 -13.86 1.86 11.99
C GLY A 211 -13.94 0.33 12.04
N MET A 212 -13.01 -0.31 11.34
CA MET A 212 -12.80 -1.76 11.27
C MET A 212 -11.53 -2.12 12.04
N LYS A 213 -11.62 -3.17 12.86
CA LYS A 213 -10.48 -3.64 13.65
C LYS A 213 -9.70 -4.75 12.95
N VAL A 214 -8.38 -4.62 12.91
CA VAL A 214 -7.39 -5.60 12.43
C VAL A 214 -6.63 -6.10 13.65
N TYR A 215 -6.88 -7.34 14.07
CA TYR A 215 -6.31 -7.95 15.29
C TYR A 215 -6.53 -7.17 16.61
N GLY A 216 -7.41 -6.16 16.62
CA GLY A 216 -7.81 -5.39 17.81
C GLY A 216 -7.56 -3.88 17.65
N ASP A 217 -6.54 -3.51 16.88
CA ASP A 217 -6.23 -2.15 16.45
C ASP A 217 -7.21 -1.71 15.34
N ASP A 218 -7.47 -0.41 15.19
CA ASP A 218 -8.32 0.20 14.16
C ASP A 218 -7.61 1.24 13.28
N ASP A 219 -6.26 1.31 13.34
CA ASP A 219 -5.39 2.10 12.45
C ASP A 219 -5.60 3.64 12.54
N ALA A 220 -6.26 4.10 13.59
CA ALA A 220 -6.66 5.50 13.76
C ALA A 220 -5.50 6.52 13.80
N PRO A 221 -5.71 7.77 13.34
CA PRO A 221 -6.90 8.30 12.68
C PRO A 221 -6.98 7.97 11.18
N HIS A 222 -6.02 7.24 10.59
CA HIS A 222 -6.04 6.88 9.16
C HIS A 222 -7.14 5.86 8.85
N GLY A 223 -7.07 4.72 9.52
CA GLY A 223 -8.13 3.74 9.68
C GLY A 223 -8.54 2.94 8.44
N HIS A 224 -9.39 1.95 8.71
CA HIS A 224 -10.15 1.21 7.71
C HIS A 224 -11.63 1.36 8.04
N MET A 225 -12.44 1.91 7.11
CA MET A 225 -13.84 2.26 7.39
C MET A 225 -14.82 1.33 6.68
N HIS A 226 -15.82 0.86 7.42
CA HIS A 226 -17.07 0.38 6.85
C HIS A 226 -17.95 1.60 6.59
N ILE A 227 -18.30 1.85 5.33
CA ILE A 227 -19.18 2.94 4.89
C ILE A 227 -20.35 2.35 4.13
N LYS A 228 -21.48 3.01 4.21
CA LYS A 228 -22.67 2.76 3.43
C LYS A 228 -22.91 3.98 2.53
N PHE A 229 -23.33 3.75 1.31
CA PHE A 229 -23.81 4.82 0.44
C PHE A 229 -25.32 4.58 0.32
N ILE A 230 -26.13 5.63 0.34
CA ILE A 230 -27.59 5.57 0.39
C ILE A 230 -28.11 6.61 -0.59
N ASN A 231 -28.54 6.16 -1.76
CA ASN A 231 -29.07 7.02 -2.82
C ASN A 231 -28.10 8.18 -3.16
N ALA A 232 -26.79 7.90 -3.04
CA ALA A 232 -25.74 8.91 -3.08
C ALA A 232 -25.46 9.35 -4.52
N ARG A 233 -25.74 10.62 -4.83
CA ARG A 233 -25.73 11.17 -6.19
C ARG A 233 -24.48 11.97 -6.52
N VAL A 234 -23.96 11.76 -7.73
CA VAL A 234 -22.80 12.46 -8.28
C VAL A 234 -22.97 12.71 -9.78
N PRO A 235 -22.42 13.81 -10.34
CA PRO A 235 -22.49 14.09 -11.77
C PRO A 235 -21.89 12.98 -12.63
N LYS A 236 -22.48 12.76 -13.79
CA LYS A 236 -22.04 11.84 -14.86
C LYS A 236 -20.54 11.96 -15.17
N ASP A 237 -20.02 13.18 -15.21
CA ASP A 237 -18.61 13.47 -15.52
C ASP A 237 -17.63 13.01 -14.44
N ASN A 238 -18.09 12.56 -13.27
CA ASN A 238 -17.24 11.89 -12.29
C ASN A 238 -16.83 10.46 -12.71
N LEU A 239 -17.36 9.94 -13.82
CA LEU A 239 -16.99 8.66 -14.42
C LEU A 239 -15.53 8.68 -14.95
N ILE A 240 -14.71 7.74 -14.49
CA ILE A 240 -13.31 7.61 -14.92
C ILE A 240 -13.26 6.75 -16.19
N LEU A 241 -12.61 7.26 -17.24
CA LEU A 241 -12.38 6.64 -18.57
C LEU A 241 -13.63 6.28 -19.41
N GLY A 242 -14.69 5.73 -18.80
CA GLY A 242 -15.94 5.40 -19.48
C GLY A 242 -16.65 4.17 -18.90
N VAL A 243 -17.90 3.96 -19.34
CA VAL A 243 -18.74 2.84 -18.90
C VAL A 243 -18.12 1.51 -19.31
N GLY A 244 -18.09 0.55 -18.38
CA GLY A 244 -17.53 -0.78 -18.59
C GLY A 244 -16.00 -0.86 -18.56
N ARG A 245 -15.29 0.23 -18.23
CA ARG A 245 -13.82 0.29 -18.20
C ARG A 245 -13.20 0.05 -16.81
N GLY A 246 -14.01 -0.27 -15.80
CA GLY A 246 -13.60 -0.36 -14.41
C GLY A 246 -12.51 -1.40 -14.15
N PHE A 247 -12.56 -2.56 -14.82
CA PHE A 247 -11.49 -3.56 -14.74
C PHE A 247 -10.14 -3.06 -15.27
N GLU A 248 -10.15 -2.27 -16.35
CA GLU A 248 -8.94 -1.73 -16.96
C GLU A 248 -8.25 -0.73 -16.01
N VAL A 249 -9.04 0.20 -15.46
CA VAL A 249 -8.57 1.17 -14.45
C VAL A 249 -8.08 0.43 -13.19
N SER A 250 -8.79 -0.60 -12.74
CA SER A 250 -8.37 -1.45 -11.60
C SER A 250 -7.05 -2.17 -11.85
N GLN A 251 -6.80 -2.73 -13.04
CA GLN A 251 -5.50 -3.36 -13.32
C GLN A 251 -4.37 -2.33 -13.47
N GLY A 252 -4.65 -1.18 -14.09
CA GLY A 252 -3.71 -0.06 -14.17
C GLY A 252 -3.26 0.43 -12.80
N ARG A 253 -4.19 0.49 -11.83
CA ARG A 253 -3.92 0.85 -10.42
C ARG A 253 -3.17 -0.24 -9.65
N LEU A 254 -3.67 -1.48 -9.70
CA LEU A 254 -3.24 -2.55 -8.82
C LEU A 254 -1.89 -3.17 -9.22
N GLY A 255 -1.42 -3.00 -10.46
CA GLY A 255 -0.08 -3.46 -10.86
C GLY A 255 1.03 -2.81 -10.03
N PRO A 256 1.19 -1.47 -10.09
CA PRO A 256 2.17 -0.74 -9.30
C PRO A 256 1.89 -0.76 -7.80
N GLY A 257 0.63 -0.61 -7.36
CA GLY A 257 0.26 -0.69 -5.94
C GLY A 257 0.83 -1.94 -5.24
N ARG A 258 0.66 -3.11 -5.86
CA ARG A 258 1.19 -4.40 -5.35
C ARG A 258 2.71 -4.38 -5.14
N ILE A 259 3.49 -3.88 -6.10
CA ILE A 259 4.95 -3.86 -5.97
C ILE A 259 5.41 -2.80 -4.97
N HIS A 260 4.74 -1.65 -4.88
CA HIS A 260 5.03 -0.61 -3.89
C HIS A 260 4.83 -1.13 -2.45
N HIS A 261 3.84 -1.99 -2.22
CA HIS A 261 3.68 -2.70 -0.94
C HIS A 261 4.77 -3.75 -0.69
N CYS A 262 5.28 -4.42 -1.74
CA CYS A 262 6.37 -5.40 -1.61
C CYS A 262 7.72 -4.76 -1.24
N MET A 263 8.05 -3.64 -1.89
CA MET A 263 9.26 -2.85 -1.58
C MET A 263 9.27 -2.44 -0.09
N ARG A 264 8.15 -1.89 0.40
CA ARG A 264 7.99 -1.54 1.82
C ARG A 264 7.95 -2.74 2.76
N ALA A 265 7.53 -3.93 2.32
CA ALA A 265 7.59 -5.14 3.12
C ALA A 265 9.05 -5.61 3.33
N ILE A 266 9.91 -5.44 2.32
CA ILE A 266 11.36 -5.75 2.44
C ILE A 266 12.02 -4.80 3.46
N GLY A 267 11.72 -3.50 3.42
CA GLY A 267 12.19 -2.54 4.43
C GLY A 267 11.75 -2.89 5.86
N GLN A 268 10.50 -3.35 6.04
CA GLN A 268 10.02 -3.84 7.34
C GLN A 268 10.77 -5.11 7.78
N SER A 269 11.09 -6.03 6.86
CA SER A 269 11.85 -7.24 7.20
C SER A 269 13.29 -6.96 7.64
N GLU A 270 13.92 -5.93 7.08
CA GLU A 270 15.22 -5.44 7.57
C GLU A 270 15.09 -4.78 8.94
N ARG A 271 14.02 -4.00 9.22
CA ARG A 271 13.74 -3.45 10.56
C ARG A 271 13.54 -4.56 11.60
N ALA A 272 12.82 -5.62 11.23
CA ALA A 272 12.62 -6.79 12.08
C ALA A 272 13.95 -7.50 12.37
N LEU A 273 14.79 -7.74 11.35
CA LEU A 273 16.09 -8.38 11.53
C LEU A 273 17.08 -7.50 12.33
N GLU A 274 17.08 -6.18 12.15
CA GLU A 274 17.89 -5.26 12.97
C GLU A 274 17.49 -5.35 14.45
N ALA A 275 16.18 -5.33 14.74
CA ALA A 275 15.65 -5.49 16.09
C ALA A 275 15.98 -6.87 16.69
N LEU A 276 15.78 -7.95 15.93
CA LEU A 276 16.10 -9.33 16.31
C LEU A 276 17.57 -9.44 16.72
N CYS A 277 18.50 -9.03 15.85
CA CYS A 277 19.94 -9.11 16.13
C CYS A 277 20.36 -8.24 17.34
N ARG A 278 19.84 -7.01 17.46
CA ARG A 278 20.11 -6.15 18.62
C ARG A 278 19.62 -6.79 19.92
N ARG A 279 18.42 -7.40 19.93
CA ARG A 279 17.85 -8.10 21.09
C ARG A 279 18.61 -9.37 21.43
N ALA A 280 19.01 -10.13 20.42
CA ALA A 280 19.75 -11.39 20.57
C ALA A 280 21.14 -11.21 21.21
N LEU A 281 21.77 -10.05 21.00
CA LEU A 281 23.09 -9.70 21.55
C LEU A 281 23.02 -8.92 22.88
N SER A 282 21.93 -8.21 23.16
CA SER A 282 21.79 -7.35 24.36
C SER A 282 21.12 -8.04 25.55
N ARG A 283 20.81 -9.34 25.45
CA ARG A 283 20.14 -10.13 26.49
C ARG A 283 20.81 -11.48 26.64
N GLU A 284 20.84 -11.97 27.88
CA GLU A 284 21.36 -13.29 28.21
C GLU A 284 20.28 -14.17 28.84
N ALA A 285 20.38 -15.48 28.63
CA ALA A 285 19.65 -16.51 29.34
C ALA A 285 20.50 -17.80 29.38
N PHE A 286 20.29 -18.66 30.38
CA PHE A 286 21.03 -19.93 30.52
C PHE A 286 22.57 -19.79 30.46
N GLY A 287 23.10 -18.64 30.91
CA GLY A 287 24.54 -18.35 30.95
C GLY A 287 25.17 -17.93 29.61
N LYS A 288 24.37 -17.53 28.61
CA LYS A 288 24.88 -17.02 27.31
C LYS A 288 24.01 -15.89 26.75
N PRO A 289 24.54 -15.04 25.85
CA PRO A 289 23.73 -14.19 24.98
C PRO A 289 22.69 -15.00 24.19
N LEU A 290 21.48 -14.47 24.02
CA LEU A 290 20.39 -15.20 23.35
C LEU A 290 20.77 -15.69 21.94
N ALA A 291 21.60 -14.94 21.20
CA ALA A 291 22.14 -15.32 19.89
C ALA A 291 22.85 -16.70 19.88
N GLN A 292 23.38 -17.16 21.02
CA GLN A 292 24.12 -18.43 21.16
C GLN A 292 23.25 -19.59 21.65
N LEU A 293 21.93 -19.43 21.72
CA LEU A 293 20.98 -20.43 22.22
C LEU A 293 20.22 -21.10 21.06
N GLY A 294 20.19 -22.43 21.04
CA GLY A 294 19.43 -23.21 20.06
C GLY A 294 19.75 -22.83 18.61
N ALA A 295 18.70 -22.69 17.79
CA ALA A 295 18.78 -22.37 16.37
C ALA A 295 18.91 -20.86 16.06
N ASN A 296 19.21 -20.01 17.05
CA ASN A 296 19.16 -18.54 16.86
C ASN A 296 20.19 -18.03 15.82
N TYR A 297 21.31 -18.73 15.62
CA TYR A 297 22.21 -18.46 14.49
C TYR A 297 21.57 -18.78 13.14
N ASP A 298 20.89 -19.93 13.02
CA ASP A 298 20.23 -20.37 11.79
C ASP A 298 19.07 -19.44 11.42
N ILE A 299 18.27 -19.03 12.40
CA ILE A 299 17.17 -18.06 12.24
C ILE A 299 17.69 -16.72 11.67
N ILE A 300 18.82 -16.21 12.18
CA ILE A 300 19.46 -14.98 11.69
C ILE A 300 19.98 -15.17 10.25
N ALA A 301 20.62 -16.30 9.95
CA ALA A 301 21.16 -16.61 8.63
C ALA A 301 20.04 -16.77 7.57
N GLU A 302 19.03 -17.57 7.88
CA GLU A 302 17.81 -17.74 7.06
C GLU A 302 17.11 -16.41 6.81
N SER A 303 16.96 -15.57 7.83
CA SER A 303 16.35 -14.25 7.71
C SER A 303 17.09 -13.38 6.68
N ARG A 304 18.43 -13.30 6.77
CA ARG A 304 19.26 -12.56 5.80
C ARG A 304 19.10 -13.14 4.38
N MET A 305 19.21 -14.45 4.21
CA MET A 305 19.08 -15.09 2.90
C MET A 305 17.69 -14.86 2.27
N LYS A 306 16.62 -14.97 3.07
CA LYS A 306 15.24 -14.71 2.63
C LYS A 306 15.02 -13.27 2.20
N ILE A 307 15.61 -12.29 2.92
CA ILE A 307 15.55 -10.87 2.53
C ILE A 307 16.20 -10.65 1.16
N GLU A 308 17.40 -11.18 0.90
CA GLU A 308 18.05 -11.00 -0.40
C GLU A 308 17.27 -11.67 -1.54
N MET A 309 16.71 -12.85 -1.31
CA MET A 309 15.83 -13.52 -2.29
C MET A 309 14.57 -12.70 -2.59
N ALA A 310 13.93 -12.12 -1.56
CA ALA A 310 12.76 -11.25 -1.74
C ALA A 310 13.12 -9.96 -2.49
N ARG A 311 14.24 -9.31 -2.14
CA ARG A 311 14.75 -8.10 -2.77
C ARG A 311 15.06 -8.32 -4.26
N LEU A 312 15.81 -9.37 -4.59
CA LEU A 312 16.15 -9.68 -5.98
C LEU A 312 14.92 -10.04 -6.82
N LEU A 313 13.93 -10.74 -6.25
CA LEU A 313 12.64 -10.99 -6.92
C LEU A 313 11.81 -9.70 -7.11
N CYS A 314 11.86 -8.77 -6.16
CA CYS A 314 11.19 -7.47 -6.27
C CYS A 314 11.83 -6.59 -7.35
N LEU A 315 13.16 -6.47 -7.34
CA LEU A 315 13.92 -5.76 -8.37
C LEU A 315 13.72 -6.41 -9.75
N LYS A 316 13.64 -7.75 -9.83
CA LYS A 316 13.25 -8.47 -11.07
C LYS A 316 11.84 -8.09 -11.54
N ALA A 317 10.85 -8.05 -10.65
CA ALA A 317 9.48 -7.65 -11.01
C ALA A 317 9.42 -6.18 -11.48
N ALA A 318 10.15 -5.28 -10.81
CA ALA A 318 10.29 -3.88 -11.19
C ALA A 318 10.92 -3.73 -12.59
N TYR A 319 12.04 -4.41 -12.85
CA TYR A 319 12.68 -4.42 -14.17
C TYR A 319 11.74 -4.92 -15.28
N MET A 320 10.93 -5.95 -15.00
CA MET A 320 9.95 -6.44 -15.96
C MET A 320 8.81 -5.44 -16.22
N MET A 321 8.43 -4.60 -15.24
CA MET A 321 7.52 -3.45 -15.46
C MET A 321 8.21 -2.29 -16.21
N ASP A 322 9.53 -2.18 -16.09
CA ASP A 322 10.30 -1.16 -16.79
C ASP A 322 10.53 -1.49 -18.26
N THR A 323 10.85 -2.75 -18.59
CA THR A 323 11.33 -3.15 -19.93
C THR A 323 10.43 -4.09 -20.71
N ALA A 324 9.31 -4.58 -20.14
CA ALA A 324 8.37 -5.46 -20.83
C ALA A 324 6.93 -4.96 -20.73
N GLY A 325 6.03 -5.59 -21.50
CA GLY A 325 4.60 -5.27 -21.46
C GLY A 325 3.93 -5.66 -20.13
N HIS A 326 2.81 -5.03 -19.82
CA HIS A 326 2.04 -5.31 -18.60
C HIS A 326 1.68 -6.80 -18.46
N ARG A 327 1.43 -7.50 -19.58
CA ARG A 327 1.08 -8.92 -19.62
C ARG A 327 2.26 -9.81 -19.23
N GLU A 328 3.46 -9.44 -19.63
CA GLU A 328 4.72 -10.16 -19.38
C GLU A 328 5.25 -9.87 -17.97
N ALA A 329 4.97 -8.68 -17.43
CA ALA A 329 5.27 -8.30 -16.04
C ALA A 329 4.33 -8.94 -15.00
N ALA A 330 3.03 -9.12 -15.32
CA ALA A 330 2.00 -9.52 -14.36
C ALA A 330 2.28 -10.85 -13.59
N PRO A 331 2.91 -11.90 -14.17
CA PRO A 331 3.33 -13.07 -13.41
C PRO A 331 4.41 -12.76 -12.36
N TRP A 332 5.35 -11.85 -12.64
CA TRP A 332 6.40 -11.45 -11.69
C TRP A 332 5.83 -10.61 -10.54
N ILE A 333 4.93 -9.67 -10.85
CA ILE A 333 4.17 -8.91 -9.83
C ILE A 333 3.41 -9.87 -8.90
N SER A 334 2.81 -10.94 -9.47
CA SER A 334 2.11 -11.96 -8.68
C SER A 334 3.03 -12.85 -7.85
N GLN A 335 4.25 -13.14 -8.31
CA GLN A 335 5.24 -13.84 -7.50
C GLN A 335 5.64 -13.00 -6.28
N ILE A 336 6.10 -11.76 -6.49
CA ILE A 336 6.58 -10.93 -5.36
C ILE A 336 5.46 -10.59 -4.37
N LYS A 337 4.22 -10.35 -4.85
CA LYS A 337 3.04 -10.11 -4.01
C LYS A 337 2.66 -11.29 -3.09
N VAL A 338 3.16 -12.49 -3.38
CA VAL A 338 3.07 -13.65 -2.46
C VAL A 338 4.32 -13.76 -1.59
N ILE A 339 5.51 -13.58 -2.15
CA ILE A 339 6.78 -13.85 -1.47
C ILE A 339 7.14 -12.78 -0.43
N ALA A 340 7.14 -11.49 -0.78
CA ALA A 340 7.59 -10.44 0.14
C ALA A 340 6.75 -10.32 1.42
N PRO A 341 5.40 -10.33 1.38
CA PRO A 341 4.59 -10.30 2.60
C PRO A 341 4.70 -11.56 3.48
N ARG A 342 5.16 -12.69 2.92
CA ARG A 342 5.40 -13.92 3.70
C ARG A 342 6.72 -13.87 4.44
N ILE A 343 7.81 -13.60 3.71
CA ILE A 343 9.16 -13.50 4.27
C ILE A 343 9.24 -12.39 5.31
N ALA A 344 8.63 -11.24 5.05
CA ALA A 344 8.61 -10.15 6.03
C ALA A 344 7.82 -10.50 7.29
N LEU A 345 6.69 -11.20 7.15
CA LEU A 345 5.89 -11.65 8.30
C LEU A 345 6.64 -12.70 9.13
N GLU A 346 7.27 -13.67 8.49
CA GLU A 346 8.10 -14.72 9.11
C GLU A 346 9.25 -14.11 9.93
N ILE A 347 10.03 -13.20 9.35
CA ILE A 347 11.16 -12.55 10.03
C ILE A 347 10.67 -11.61 11.15
N THR A 348 9.46 -11.04 11.02
CA THR A 348 8.85 -10.25 12.10
C THR A 348 8.36 -11.14 13.25
N ASP A 349 7.86 -12.35 12.97
CA ASP A 349 7.45 -13.35 13.97
C ASP A 349 8.67 -13.82 14.80
N GLU A 350 9.79 -14.13 14.14
CA GLU A 350 11.06 -14.45 14.79
C GLU A 350 11.63 -13.27 15.61
N ALA A 351 11.46 -12.04 15.11
CA ALA A 351 11.81 -10.84 15.88
C ALA A 351 10.92 -10.69 17.13
N VAL A 352 9.60 -10.91 17.04
CA VAL A 352 8.68 -10.92 18.20
C VAL A 352 9.15 -11.98 19.21
N GLN A 353 9.41 -13.20 18.76
CA GLN A 353 9.84 -14.31 19.61
C GLN A 353 11.16 -14.02 20.34
N MET A 354 12.13 -13.41 19.66
CA MET A 354 13.40 -12.95 20.26
C MET A 354 13.20 -11.87 21.33
N HIS A 355 12.13 -11.08 21.24
CA HIS A 355 11.78 -10.08 22.27
C HIS A 355 10.99 -10.68 23.44
N GLY A 356 10.43 -11.89 23.30
CA GLY A 356 9.57 -12.53 24.28
C GLY A 356 8.25 -11.77 24.44
N ALA A 357 7.72 -11.70 25.67
CA ALA A 357 6.49 -10.97 25.96
C ALA A 357 6.51 -9.49 25.52
N MET A 358 7.70 -8.87 25.44
CA MET A 358 7.88 -7.48 24.97
C MET A 358 7.70 -7.31 23.45
N GLY A 359 7.76 -8.40 22.68
CA GLY A 359 7.52 -8.37 21.23
C GLY A 359 6.05 -8.22 20.86
N ILE A 360 5.14 -8.55 21.79
CA ILE A 360 3.68 -8.42 21.62
C ILE A 360 3.08 -7.20 22.35
N THR A 361 3.91 -6.33 22.93
CA THR A 361 3.49 -5.07 23.56
C THR A 361 3.82 -3.85 22.69
N GLN A 362 3.19 -2.72 23.00
CA GLN A 362 3.47 -1.40 22.42
C GLN A 362 4.91 -0.91 22.63
N ASP A 363 5.69 -1.56 23.52
CA ASP A 363 7.08 -1.20 23.80
C ASP A 363 8.03 -1.55 22.64
N THR A 364 7.52 -2.19 21.58
CA THR A 364 8.22 -2.42 20.31
C THR A 364 7.26 -2.19 19.12
N PRO A 365 7.77 -1.82 17.93
CA PRO A 365 6.95 -1.72 16.72
C PRO A 365 6.51 -3.08 16.16
N LEU A 366 7.00 -4.20 16.73
CA LEU A 366 6.95 -5.52 16.11
C LEU A 366 5.53 -6.07 15.99
N ALA A 367 4.70 -5.91 17.02
CA ALA A 367 3.29 -6.31 17.00
C ALA A 367 2.51 -5.62 15.86
N HIS A 368 2.69 -4.30 15.71
CA HIS A 368 2.06 -3.53 14.62
C HIS A 368 2.64 -3.89 13.24
N MET A 369 3.96 -4.07 13.12
CA MET A 369 4.58 -4.55 11.88
C MET A 369 3.98 -5.91 11.45
N TRP A 370 3.79 -6.83 12.40
CA TRP A 370 3.20 -8.14 12.17
C TRP A 370 1.76 -8.04 11.64
N THR A 371 0.89 -7.26 12.28
CA THR A 371 -0.54 -7.13 11.87
C THR A 371 -0.67 -6.44 10.50
N HIS A 372 0.15 -5.44 10.21
CA HIS A 372 0.23 -4.80 8.90
C HIS A 372 0.71 -5.79 7.81
N LEU A 373 1.83 -6.48 8.02
CA LEU A 373 2.37 -7.47 7.07
C LEU A 373 1.40 -8.64 6.85
N ARG A 374 0.72 -9.09 7.91
CA ARG A 374 -0.34 -10.09 7.83
C ARG A 374 -1.52 -9.63 6.97
N THR A 375 -1.81 -8.33 6.94
CA THR A 375 -2.87 -7.73 6.11
C THR A 375 -2.47 -7.64 4.63
N LEU A 376 -1.18 -7.43 4.31
CA LEU A 376 -0.68 -7.43 2.93
C LEU A 376 -0.81 -8.78 2.21
N ARG A 377 -1.08 -9.88 2.93
CA ARG A 377 -1.43 -11.21 2.37
C ARG A 377 -2.90 -11.33 1.91
N LEU A 378 -3.70 -10.28 2.12
CA LEU A 378 -5.11 -10.17 1.73
C LEU A 378 -5.36 -8.93 0.84
N ALA A 379 -4.84 -7.77 1.23
CA ALA A 379 -4.93 -6.51 0.48
C ALA A 379 -4.37 -6.63 -0.95
N ASP A 380 -4.91 -5.88 -1.90
CA ASP A 380 -4.60 -5.92 -3.36
C ASP A 380 -4.71 -7.30 -4.06
N GLY A 381 -5.14 -8.35 -3.35
CA GLY A 381 -5.25 -9.72 -3.85
C GLY A 381 -4.70 -10.75 -2.86
N PRO A 382 -5.50 -11.72 -2.39
CA PRO A 382 -5.03 -12.78 -1.51
C PRO A 382 -3.98 -13.70 -2.15
N ASP A 383 -3.11 -14.30 -1.32
CA ASP A 383 -2.08 -15.29 -1.71
C ASP A 383 -2.56 -16.31 -2.75
N ALA A 384 -3.79 -16.82 -2.62
CA ALA A 384 -4.35 -17.86 -3.48
C ALA A 384 -4.64 -17.37 -4.92
N VAL A 385 -5.09 -16.11 -5.07
CA VAL A 385 -5.39 -15.51 -6.39
C VAL A 385 -4.10 -15.33 -7.18
N HIS A 386 -3.05 -14.83 -6.53
CA HIS A 386 -1.74 -14.65 -7.15
C HIS A 386 -1.05 -15.98 -7.46
N ARG A 387 -1.09 -16.97 -6.55
CA ARG A 387 -0.56 -18.32 -6.86
C ARG A 387 -1.28 -18.97 -8.05
N ARG A 388 -2.61 -18.80 -8.19
CA ARG A 388 -3.36 -19.24 -9.37
C ARG A 388 -2.88 -18.55 -10.66
N GLN A 389 -2.57 -17.26 -10.60
CA GLN A 389 -2.04 -16.51 -11.75
C GLN A 389 -0.64 -16.99 -12.15
N VAL A 390 0.25 -17.24 -11.19
CA VAL A 390 1.59 -17.80 -11.45
C VAL A 390 1.49 -19.21 -12.04
N ALA A 391 0.70 -20.10 -11.43
CA ALA A 391 0.50 -21.46 -11.93
C ALA A 391 -0.07 -21.50 -13.36
N ARG A 392 -1.06 -20.65 -13.68
CA ARG A 392 -1.59 -20.50 -15.05
C ARG A 392 -0.53 -20.01 -16.04
N ALA A 393 0.32 -19.05 -15.65
CA ALA A 393 1.36 -18.51 -16.51
C ALA A 393 2.46 -19.55 -16.82
N GLU A 394 2.75 -20.44 -15.86
CA GLU A 394 3.70 -21.54 -16.02
C GLU A 394 3.10 -22.68 -16.86
N LEU A 395 1.93 -23.21 -16.47
CA LEU A 395 1.25 -24.32 -17.17
C LEU A 395 0.97 -24.02 -18.65
N LYS A 396 0.69 -22.76 -19.01
CA LYS A 396 0.47 -22.35 -20.41
C LYS A 396 1.66 -22.67 -21.32
N ARG A 397 2.89 -22.78 -20.81
CA ARG A 397 4.07 -23.19 -21.60
C ARG A 397 4.02 -24.65 -22.05
N TYR A 398 3.18 -25.46 -21.40
CA TYR A 398 3.11 -26.92 -21.52
C TYR A 398 1.73 -27.42 -21.97
N THR A 399 0.77 -26.54 -22.27
CA THR A 399 -0.57 -26.95 -22.72
C THR A 399 -1.21 -25.97 -23.72
N ASN A 400 -1.93 -26.53 -24.69
CA ASN A 400 -2.80 -25.79 -25.61
C ASN A 400 -4.22 -25.58 -25.04
N GLN A 401 -4.52 -26.13 -23.86
CA GLN A 401 -5.83 -25.95 -23.21
C GLN A 401 -6.03 -24.51 -22.68
N LYS A 402 -7.29 -24.07 -22.66
CA LYS A 402 -7.69 -22.74 -22.16
C LYS A 402 -7.74 -22.71 -20.63
N MET A 403 -6.63 -22.29 -20.01
CA MET A 403 -6.38 -22.31 -18.55
C MET A 403 -7.10 -21.23 -17.74
#